data_AF-A0A2I1MBG1-F1
#
_entry.id   AF-A0A2I1MBG1-F1
#
_cell.length_a   1.000
_cell.length_b   1.000
_cell.length_c   1.000
_cell.angle_alpha   90.00
_cell.angle_beta   90.00
_cell.angle_gamma   90.00
#
_symmetry.space_group_name_H-M   'P 1'
#
loop_
_entity.id
_entity.type
_entity.pdbx_description
1 polymer ?
#
loop_
_entity_poly.entity_id
_entity_poly.type
_entity_poly.pdbx_seq_one_letter_code
_entity_poly.pdbx_strand_id
1 'polypeptide(L)' 'MDKKNLEQLEFLTSVITAVLLLVITYLQYQKNRPFWWLILIVSIFMGANAYMKYKKIELKK' A
#
# COMPACT_ATOMS: atom_id res chain seq x y z
N MET A 1 -11.69 17.00 -14.03
CA MET A 1 -10.45 16.81 -13.26
C MET A 1 -9.49 16.00 -14.13
N ASP A 2 -8.24 16.42 -14.26
CA ASP A 2 -7.28 15.80 -15.19
C ASP A 2 -6.96 14.34 -14.78
N LYS A 3 -6.96 13.40 -15.74
CA LYS A 3 -6.72 11.96 -15.48
C LYS A 3 -5.35 11.71 -14.86
N LYS A 4 -4.35 12.51 -15.21
CA LYS A 4 -2.98 12.38 -14.69
C LYS A 4 -2.90 12.73 -13.20
N ASN A 5 -3.67 13.73 -12.77
CA ASN A 5 -3.76 14.12 -11.36
C ASN A 5 -4.46 13.03 -10.52
N LEU A 6 -5.47 12.37 -11.09
CA LEU A 6 -6.14 11.25 -10.43
C LEU A 6 -5.21 10.04 -10.25
N GLU A 7 -4.45 9.66 -11.26
CA GLU A 7 -3.48 8.54 -11.16
C GLU A 7 -2.36 8.81 -10.15
N GLN A 8 -1.88 10.06 -10.06
CA GLN A 8 -0.88 10.46 -9.07
C GLN A 8 -1.45 10.48 -7.65
N LEU A 9 -2.69 10.95 -7.48
CA LEU A 9 -3.37 10.95 -6.19
C LEU A 9 -3.60 9.51 -5.72
N GLU A 10 -4.09 8.63 -6.59
CA GLU A 10 -4.25 7.20 -6.29
C GLU A 10 -2.93 6.55 -5.86
N PHE A 11 -1.81 6.93 -6.50
CA PHE A 11 -0.49 6.43 -6.09
C PHE A 11 -0.14 6.85 -4.69
N LEU A 12 -0.22 8.16 -4.45
CA LEU A 12 0.16 8.77 -3.20
C LEU A 12 -0.69 8.19 -2.06
N THR A 13 -2.00 8.08 -2.26
CA THR A 13 -2.90 7.45 -1.31
C THR A 13 -2.49 6.00 -1.06
N SER A 14 -2.21 5.22 -2.11
CA SER A 14 -1.80 3.82 -1.95
C SER A 14 -0.52 3.66 -1.14
N VAL A 15 0.48 4.52 -1.37
CA VAL A 15 1.75 4.50 -0.63
C VAL A 15 1.53 4.88 0.82
N ILE A 16 0.78 5.95 1.08
CA ILE A 16 0.47 6.41 2.45
C ILE A 16 -0.28 5.31 3.21
N THR A 17 -1.28 4.68 2.59
CA THR A 17 -2.03 3.60 3.23
C THR A 17 -1.14 2.39 3.54
N ALA A 18 -0.25 1.99 2.62
CA ALA A 18 0.69 0.91 2.87
C ALA A 18 1.61 1.19 4.07
N VAL A 19 2.13 2.43 4.18
CA VAL A 19 2.95 2.86 5.33
C VAL A 19 2.14 2.80 6.63
N LEU A 20 0.91 3.32 6.63
CA LEU A 20 0.05 3.28 7.81
C LEU A 20 -0.27 1.85 8.25
N LEU A 21 -0.53 0.93 7.32
CA LEU A 21 -0.77 -0.48 7.63
C LEU A 21 0.47 -1.13 8.27
N LEU A 22 1.68 -0.80 7.82
CA LEU A 22 2.91 -1.28 8.45
C LEU A 22 3.07 -0.74 9.88
N VAL A 23 2.78 0.55 10.11
CA VAL A 23 2.81 1.13 11.47
C VAL A 23 1.80 0.42 12.37
N ILE A 24 0.56 0.22 11.90
CA ILE A 24 -0.47 -0.50 12.66
C ILE A 24 -0.03 -1.94 12.93
N THR A 25 0.55 -2.63 11.94
CA THR A 25 1.06 -3.99 12.10
C THR A 25 2.10 -4.05 13.22
N TYR A 26 3.04 -3.10 13.24
CA TYR A 26 4.06 -3.01 14.28
C TYR A 26 3.46 -2.76 15.67
N LEU A 27 2.49 -1.85 15.78
CA LEU A 27 1.80 -1.57 17.06
C LEU A 27 1.02 -2.80 17.56
N GLN A 28 0.35 -3.53 16.65
CA GLN A 28 -0.40 -4.73 16.99
C GLN A 28 0.51 -5.89 17.40
N TYR A 29 1.68 -6.01 16.73
CA TYR A 29 2.74 -6.93 17.11
C TYR A 29 3.25 -6.65 18.53
N GLN A 30 3.59 -5.39 18.83
CA GLN A 30 4.04 -5.01 20.18
C GLN A 30 3.00 -5.30 21.28
N LYS A 31 1.71 -5.15 20.96
CA LYS A 31 0.61 -5.42 21.89
C LYS A 31 0.25 -6.91 22.00
N ASN A 32 1.02 -7.82 21.39
CA ASN A 32 0.75 -9.26 21.32
C ASN A 32 -0.69 -9.58 20.88
N ARG A 33 -1.26 -8.75 20.00
CA ARG A 33 -2.61 -8.99 19.51
C ARG A 33 -2.58 -10.22 18.60
N PRO A 34 -3.46 -11.21 18.80
CA PRO A 34 -3.56 -12.32 17.87
C PRO A 34 -3.94 -11.78 16.49
N PHE A 35 -3.45 -12.45 15.44
CA PHE A 35 -3.74 -12.12 14.03
C PHE A 35 -3.13 -10.81 13.47
N TRP A 36 -2.15 -10.18 14.15
CA TRP A 36 -1.41 -9.02 13.60
C TRP A 36 -0.82 -9.29 12.19
N TRP A 37 -0.47 -10.54 11.91
CA TRP A 37 0.08 -11.02 10.65
C TRP A 37 -0.89 -10.85 9.47
N LEU A 38 -2.22 -10.78 9.69
CA LEU A 38 -3.19 -10.48 8.63
C LEU A 38 -2.96 -9.07 8.06
N ILE A 39 -2.68 -8.09 8.93
CA ILE A 39 -2.41 -6.71 8.51
C ILE A 39 -1.09 -6.64 7.73
N LEU A 40 -0.11 -7.45 8.13
CA LEU A 40 1.16 -7.59 7.40
C LEU A 40 0.91 -8.11 5.97
N ILE A 41 0.12 -9.18 5.83
CA ILE A 41 -0.22 -9.77 4.52
C ILE A 41 -0.94 -8.74 3.63
N VAL A 42 -1.91 -8.00 4.17
CA VAL A 42 -2.61 -6.95 3.42
C VAL A 42 -1.64 -5.84 2.99
N SER A 43 -0.71 -5.44 3.85
CA SER A 43 0.32 -4.44 3.53
C SER A 43 1.19 -4.89 2.36
N ILE A 44 1.62 -6.15 2.36
CA ILE A 44 2.42 -6.75 1.29
C ILE A 44 1.64 -6.78 -0.03
N PHE A 45 0.38 -7.22 -0.01
CA PHE A 45 -0.47 -7.23 -1.21
C PHE A 45 -0.72 -5.83 -1.76
N MET A 46 -0.92 -4.85 -0.88
CA MET A 46 -1.09 -3.45 -1.29
C MET A 46 0.16 -2.90 -1.95
N GLY A 47 1.35 -3.17 -1.40
CA GLY A 47 2.63 -2.81 -1.99
C GLY A 47 2.88 -3.50 -3.34
N ALA A 48 2.59 -4.80 -3.43
CA ALA A 48 2.71 -5.56 -4.67
C ALA A 48 1.76 -5.04 -5.77
N ASN A 49 0.51 -4.75 -5.41
CA ASN A 49 -0.48 -4.19 -6.34
C ASN A 49 -0.05 -2.81 -6.85
N ALA A 50 0.43 -1.93 -5.96
CA ALA A 50 0.99 -0.65 -6.36
C ALA A 50 2.18 -0.86 -7.30
N TYR A 51 3.17 -1.66 -6.92
CA TYR A 51 4.35 -1.94 -7.76
C TYR A 51 3.96 -2.45 -9.15
N MET A 52 3.03 -3.41 -9.24
CA MET A 52 2.55 -3.91 -10.53
C MET A 52 1.84 -2.84 -11.37
N LYS A 53 1.04 -1.97 -10.74
CA LYS A 53 0.34 -0.88 -11.42
C LYS A 53 1.32 0.14 -12.00
N TYR A 54 2.30 0.59 -11.23
CA TYR A 54 3.28 1.58 -11.69
C TYR A 54 4.34 1.02 -12.64
N LYS A 55 4.75 -0.24 -12.45
CA LYS A 55 5.61 -0.95 -13.42
C LYS A 55 4.92 -1.10 -14.78
N LYS A 56 3.61 -1.37 -14.81
CA LYS A 56 2.83 -1.39 -16.06
C LYS A 56 2.70 -0.01 -16.71
N ILE A 57 2.64 1.07 -15.92
CA ILE A 57 2.64 2.44 -16.45
C ILE A 57 3.98 2.77 -17.11
N GLU A 58 5.09 2.35 -16.50
CA GLU A 58 6.44 2.53 -17.06
C GLU A 58 6.64 1.76 -18.37
N LEU A 59 6.13 0.53 -18.47
CA LEU A 59 6.20 -0.29 -19.70
C LEU A 59 5.27 0.18 -20.85
N LYS A 60 4.31 1.07 -20.57
CA LYS A 60 3.32 1.55 -21.56
C LYS A 60 3.65 2.96 -22.09
N LYS A 61 4.69 3.59 -21.55
CA LYS A 61 5.25 4.87 -21.98
C LYS A 61 6.37 4.65 -22.99
#